data_AF-L5LRI7-F1
#
_entry.id   AF-L5LRI7-F1
#
_cell.length_a   1.000
_cell.length_b   1.000
_cell.length_c   1.000
_cell.angle_alpha   90.00
_cell.angle_beta   90.00
_cell.angle_gamma   90.00
#
_symmetry.space_group_name_H-M   'P 1'
#
loop_
_entity.id
_entity.type
_entity.pdbx_description
1 polymer ?
#
loop_
_entity_poly.entity_id
_entity_poly.type
_entity_poly.pdbx_seq_one_letter_code
_entity_poly.pdbx_strand_id
1 'polypeptide(L)'
;MMLDLRPGSVVCESGTGSGSVSHAIIRTVAPTGHLHTVEFHQQRAEKAREEFREHHLSRWVTVRNQDVCRSGFGVSHVADAVFLDIPSPWEAVGHAWDALKVEGGRFCSFSPCIEQVQRTCQALAARGFSELSTVEVLPQVYSVRTVSLPPPDLGAAPGPDAGPFRSGAPMKEAVSTFCPPRKSCHDWIGPPDKHSNLRPVHFHVPEDESAAERKLRELRQDTQEWNQQFWANQNVTFRKEKEEFIRSRLKAKGLGLRTESGQKATLNAEEMADFYKEFLSKNFQKHMHYNRDWYKRNFAITFFMGRVALERVWNKLRPRMYAR
;
A
#
# COMPACT_ATOMS: atom_id res chain seq x y z
N MET A 1 23.48 6.10 -6.69
CA MET A 1 22.04 5.87 -6.99
C MET A 1 22.00 4.62 -7.87
N MET A 2 21.09 3.66 -7.64
CA MET A 2 21.21 2.26 -8.15
C MET A 2 21.29 2.08 -9.69
N LEU A 3 20.88 3.09 -10.46
CA LEU A 3 20.99 3.12 -11.93
C LEU A 3 22.30 3.73 -12.45
N ASP A 4 23.18 4.21 -11.57
CA ASP A 4 24.47 4.86 -11.90
C ASP A 4 24.38 5.99 -12.94
N LEU A 5 23.27 6.73 -12.90
CA LEU A 5 23.06 7.88 -13.78
C LEU A 5 24.10 8.97 -13.51
N ARG A 6 24.67 9.49 -14.59
CA ARG A 6 25.71 10.53 -14.59
C ARG A 6 25.58 11.42 -15.83
N PRO A 7 26.26 12.57 -15.87
CA PRO A 7 26.33 13.38 -17.09
C PRO A 7 26.79 12.53 -18.28
N GLY A 8 26.07 12.59 -19.40
CA GLY A 8 26.34 11.78 -20.58
C GLY A 8 25.56 10.47 -20.67
N SER A 9 24.90 10.02 -19.60
CA SER A 9 24.08 8.79 -19.65
C SER A 9 22.90 8.93 -20.60
N VAL A 10 22.63 7.89 -21.38
CA VAL A 10 21.40 7.73 -22.17
C VAL A 10 20.43 6.86 -21.38
N VAL A 11 19.22 7.37 -21.16
CA VAL A 11 18.24 6.71 -20.29
C VAL A 11 16.93 6.48 -21.03
N CYS A 12 16.36 5.30 -20.85
CA CYS A 12 15.02 4.97 -21.31
C CYS A 12 14.05 4.95 -20.12
N GLU A 13 12.90 5.59 -20.26
CA GLU A 13 11.87 5.70 -19.22
C GLU A 13 10.49 5.33 -19.77
N SER A 14 9.69 4.62 -18.98
CA SER A 14 8.24 4.51 -19.20
C SER A 14 7.54 4.13 -17.90
N GLY A 15 6.43 4.75 -17.49
CA GLY A 15 5.71 5.84 -18.15
C GLY A 15 6.27 7.22 -17.79
N THR A 16 6.13 8.20 -18.70
CA THR A 16 6.48 9.60 -18.40
C THR A 16 5.64 10.17 -17.25
N GLY A 17 4.34 9.82 -17.19
CA GLY A 17 3.45 10.27 -16.11
C GLY A 17 3.36 11.80 -16.05
N SER A 18 3.63 12.36 -14.88
CA SER A 18 3.72 13.81 -14.64
C SER A 18 5.14 14.38 -14.79
N GLY A 19 6.10 13.60 -15.28
CA GLY A 19 7.46 14.07 -15.55
C GLY A 19 8.35 14.29 -14.31
N SER A 20 7.92 13.94 -13.09
CA SER A 20 8.71 14.14 -11.87
C SER A 20 10.08 13.42 -11.94
N VAL A 21 10.08 12.13 -12.27
CA VAL A 21 11.30 11.34 -12.45
C VAL A 21 12.08 11.82 -13.68
N SER A 22 11.38 12.13 -14.77
CA SER A 22 12.00 12.68 -16.00
C SER A 22 12.84 13.92 -15.72
N HIS A 23 12.35 14.90 -14.94
CA HIS A 23 13.12 16.09 -14.57
C HIS A 23 14.37 15.74 -13.75
N ALA A 24 14.26 14.81 -12.79
CA ALA A 24 15.39 14.36 -11.99
C ALA A 24 16.46 13.65 -12.85
N ILE A 25 16.03 12.83 -13.82
CA ILE A 25 16.92 12.19 -14.79
C ILE A 25 17.61 13.24 -15.65
N ILE A 26 16.86 14.14 -16.31
CA ILE A 26 17.41 15.18 -17.20
C ILE A 26 18.48 16.01 -16.47
N ARG A 27 18.20 16.47 -15.25
CA ARG A 27 19.17 17.20 -14.42
C ARG A 27 20.47 16.42 -14.20
N THR A 28 20.37 15.10 -14.06
CA THR A 28 21.51 14.23 -13.75
C THR A 28 22.33 13.90 -15.00
N VAL A 29 21.68 13.76 -16.16
CA VAL A 29 22.35 13.31 -17.41
C VAL A 29 22.81 14.46 -18.30
N ALA A 30 22.25 15.66 -18.13
CA ALA A 30 22.74 16.86 -18.79
C ALA A 30 24.21 17.14 -18.41
N PRO A 31 25.00 17.82 -19.29
CA PRO A 31 24.58 18.43 -20.55
C PRO A 31 24.72 17.54 -21.79
N THR A 32 25.30 16.34 -21.65
CA THR A 32 25.68 15.48 -22.80
C THR A 32 24.84 14.21 -22.93
N GLY A 33 24.02 13.87 -21.92
CA GLY A 33 23.15 12.70 -21.94
C GLY A 33 21.79 13.00 -22.59
N HIS A 34 20.93 11.99 -22.64
CA HIS A 34 19.60 12.11 -23.25
C HIS A 34 18.60 11.16 -22.60
N LEU A 35 17.36 11.60 -22.47
CA LEU A 35 16.23 10.82 -21.97
C LEU A 35 15.27 10.46 -23.12
N HIS A 36 15.06 9.17 -23.35
CA HIS A 36 13.99 8.64 -24.20
C HIS A 36 12.84 8.16 -23.31
N THR A 37 11.79 8.97 -23.19
CA THR A 37 10.63 8.65 -22.35
C THR A 37 9.42 8.27 -23.20
N VAL A 38 8.61 7.31 -22.73
CA VAL A 38 7.41 6.80 -23.40
C VAL A 38 6.19 7.00 -22.51
N GLU A 39 5.11 7.50 -23.08
CA GLU A 39 3.81 7.62 -22.41
C GLU A 39 2.70 7.29 -23.42
N PHE A 40 1.97 6.20 -23.19
CA PHE A 40 0.90 5.74 -24.07
C PHE A 40 -0.33 6.67 -24.09
N HIS A 41 -0.57 7.46 -23.05
CA HIS A 41 -1.72 8.36 -22.99
C HIS A 41 -1.43 9.72 -23.62
N GLN A 42 -2.06 9.98 -24.77
CA GLN A 42 -1.77 11.14 -25.62
C GLN A 42 -1.77 12.47 -24.86
N GLN A 43 -2.80 12.74 -24.05
CA GLN A 43 -2.89 14.01 -23.31
C GLN A 43 -1.75 14.22 -22.32
N ARG A 44 -1.27 13.14 -21.66
CA ARG A 44 -0.15 13.23 -20.73
C ARG A 44 1.17 13.41 -21.47
N ALA A 45 1.34 12.70 -22.59
CA ALA A 45 2.51 12.86 -23.44
C ALA A 45 2.64 14.30 -23.97
N GLU A 46 1.55 14.92 -24.44
CA GLU A 46 1.59 16.33 -24.87
C GLU A 46 1.85 17.27 -23.71
N LYS A 47 1.19 17.06 -22.56
CA LYS A 47 1.41 17.91 -21.39
C LYS A 47 2.87 17.88 -20.91
N ALA A 48 3.49 16.71 -20.88
CA ALA A 48 4.90 16.57 -20.54
C ALA A 48 5.80 17.29 -21.56
N ARG A 49 5.50 17.22 -22.87
CA ARG A 49 6.26 17.95 -23.90
C ARG A 49 6.16 19.47 -23.74
N GLU A 50 4.99 19.98 -23.37
CA GLU A 50 4.80 21.40 -23.06
C GLU A 50 5.67 21.82 -21.88
N GLU A 51 5.61 21.09 -20.76
CA GLU A 51 6.42 21.37 -19.57
C GLU A 51 7.93 21.31 -19.87
N PHE A 52 8.39 20.31 -20.62
CA PHE A 52 9.80 20.24 -21.02
C PHE A 52 10.23 21.37 -21.96
N ARG A 53 9.31 21.98 -22.72
CA ARG A 53 9.59 23.20 -23.50
C ARG A 53 9.66 24.43 -22.61
N GLU A 54 8.66 24.59 -21.74
CA GLU A 54 8.58 25.72 -20.79
C GLU A 54 9.80 25.78 -19.86
N HIS A 55 10.30 24.62 -19.43
CA HIS A 55 11.49 24.53 -18.57
C HIS A 55 12.82 24.51 -19.34
N HIS A 56 12.80 24.70 -20.67
CA HIS A 56 13.98 24.68 -21.54
C HIS A 56 14.78 23.36 -21.49
N LEU A 57 14.12 22.24 -21.24
CA LEU A 57 14.72 20.91 -21.13
C LEU A 57 14.63 20.07 -22.41
N SER A 58 13.89 20.56 -23.41
CA SER A 58 13.59 19.84 -24.66
C SER A 58 14.80 19.28 -25.40
N ARG A 59 16.00 19.87 -25.20
CA ARG A 59 17.25 19.38 -25.80
C ARG A 59 17.64 17.98 -25.32
N TRP A 60 17.33 17.63 -24.07
CA TRP A 60 17.79 16.40 -23.42
C TRP A 60 16.71 15.34 -23.27
N VAL A 61 15.53 15.54 -23.86
CA VAL A 61 14.41 14.60 -23.73
C VAL A 61 13.66 14.44 -25.03
N THR A 62 13.24 13.21 -25.31
CA THR A 62 12.33 12.87 -26.41
C THR A 62 11.18 12.06 -25.85
N VAL A 63 9.95 12.57 -25.99
CA VAL A 63 8.71 11.92 -25.54
C VAL A 63 8.04 11.21 -26.71
N ARG A 64 7.86 9.89 -26.62
CA ARG A 64 7.10 9.09 -27.60
C ARG A 64 5.74 8.68 -27.05
N ASN A 65 4.70 8.89 -27.84
CA ASN A 65 3.34 8.45 -27.48
C ASN A 65 3.05 7.07 -28.09
N GLN A 66 3.35 6.01 -27.33
CA GLN A 66 3.19 4.63 -27.77
C GLN A 66 3.10 3.69 -26.55
N ASP A 67 2.69 2.45 -26.78
CA ASP A 67 2.71 1.39 -25.78
C ASP A 67 4.10 0.74 -25.72
N VAL A 68 4.79 0.93 -24.59
CA VAL A 68 6.14 0.38 -24.38
C VAL A 68 6.15 -1.16 -24.36
N CYS A 69 5.05 -1.81 -23.95
CA CYS A 69 4.95 -3.27 -23.88
C CYS A 69 4.80 -3.92 -25.25
N ARG A 70 4.45 -3.15 -26.29
CA ARG A 70 4.27 -3.64 -27.67
C ARG A 70 5.33 -3.12 -28.63
N SER A 71 5.65 -1.83 -28.52
CA SER A 71 6.49 -1.12 -29.49
C SER A 71 7.85 -0.71 -28.91
N GLY A 72 8.10 -1.03 -27.63
CA GLY A 72 9.34 -0.67 -26.93
C GLY A 72 9.56 0.84 -26.81
N PHE A 73 10.83 1.21 -26.62
CA PHE A 73 11.25 2.61 -26.35
C PHE A 73 11.48 3.45 -27.61
N GLY A 74 11.35 2.85 -28.80
CA GLY A 74 11.67 3.49 -30.08
C GLY A 74 13.16 3.76 -30.29
N VAL A 75 14.01 3.09 -29.50
CA VAL A 75 15.48 3.05 -29.61
C VAL A 75 15.95 1.65 -29.25
N SER A 76 17.12 1.26 -29.75
CA SER A 76 17.70 -0.07 -29.56
C SER A 76 19.21 0.06 -29.35
N HIS A 77 19.74 -0.64 -28.34
CA HIS A 77 21.16 -0.72 -28.00
C HIS A 77 21.88 0.62 -27.77
N VAL A 78 21.19 1.59 -27.19
CA VAL A 78 21.75 2.92 -26.91
C VAL A 78 21.71 3.32 -25.43
N ALA A 79 20.85 2.70 -24.63
CA ALA A 79 20.63 3.14 -23.25
C ALA A 79 21.66 2.55 -22.28
N ASP A 80 22.18 3.39 -21.39
CA ASP A 80 22.95 2.98 -20.22
C ASP A 80 22.05 2.48 -19.09
N ALA A 81 20.80 2.98 -19.03
CA ALA A 81 19.83 2.64 -18.01
C ALA A 81 18.39 2.62 -18.52
N VAL A 82 17.57 1.74 -17.95
CA VAL A 82 16.11 1.69 -18.15
C VAL A 82 15.39 1.84 -16.81
N PHE A 83 14.39 2.72 -16.76
CA PHE A 83 13.48 2.89 -15.63
C PHE A 83 12.03 2.60 -16.04
N LEU A 84 11.35 1.72 -15.30
CA LEU A 84 9.95 1.35 -15.52
C LEU A 84 9.03 1.68 -14.34
N ASP A 85 8.05 2.55 -14.57
CA ASP A 85 6.91 2.83 -13.70
C ASP A 85 5.62 2.68 -14.51
N ILE A 86 5.20 1.42 -14.69
CA ILE A 86 3.99 1.01 -15.42
C ILE A 86 3.28 -0.13 -14.69
N PRO A 87 1.99 -0.42 -14.98
CA PRO A 87 1.25 -1.49 -14.30
C PRO A 87 1.76 -2.92 -14.59
N SER A 88 2.31 -3.15 -15.78
CA SER A 88 2.76 -4.48 -16.26
C SER A 88 4.22 -4.48 -16.72
N PRO A 89 5.21 -4.18 -15.84
CA PRO A 89 6.61 -4.02 -16.23
C PRO A 89 7.24 -5.30 -16.78
N TRP A 90 6.77 -6.48 -16.38
CA TRP A 90 7.24 -7.78 -16.89
C TRP A 90 7.04 -7.94 -18.40
N GLU A 91 6.04 -7.29 -19.01
CA GLU A 91 5.81 -7.32 -20.46
C GLU A 91 6.83 -6.45 -21.22
N ALA A 92 7.39 -5.43 -20.58
CA ALA A 92 8.37 -4.52 -21.17
C ALA A 92 9.83 -4.97 -20.96
N VAL A 93 10.09 -6.06 -20.21
CA VAL A 93 11.45 -6.54 -19.92
C VAL A 93 12.23 -6.89 -21.19
N GLY A 94 11.58 -7.50 -22.18
CA GLY A 94 12.20 -7.78 -23.47
C GLY A 94 12.66 -6.51 -24.18
N HIS A 95 11.78 -5.51 -24.25
CA HIS A 95 12.10 -4.21 -24.85
C HIS A 95 13.14 -3.41 -24.04
N ALA A 96 13.17 -3.58 -22.72
CA ALA A 96 14.21 -2.99 -21.88
C ALA A 96 15.59 -3.57 -22.22
N TRP A 97 15.68 -4.90 -22.39
CA TRP A 97 16.90 -5.56 -22.84
C TRP A 97 17.36 -5.02 -24.21
N ASP A 98 16.44 -4.91 -25.16
CA ASP A 98 16.76 -4.46 -26.52
C ASP A 98 17.13 -2.97 -26.59
N ALA A 99 16.66 -2.16 -25.64
CA ALA A 99 17.01 -0.75 -25.53
C ALA A 99 18.40 -0.51 -24.91
N LEU A 100 18.81 -1.37 -23.98
CA LEU A 100 20.11 -1.30 -23.31
C LEU A 100 21.25 -1.62 -24.28
N LYS A 101 22.37 -0.92 -24.12
CA LYS A 101 23.62 -1.14 -24.85
C LYS A 101 24.07 -2.59 -24.78
N VAL A 102 24.74 -3.06 -25.83
CA VAL A 102 25.25 -4.44 -25.92
C VAL A 102 26.34 -4.71 -24.89
N GLU A 103 27.09 -3.68 -24.49
CA GLU A 103 28.09 -3.74 -23.43
C GLU A 103 27.46 -3.87 -22.03
N GLY A 104 26.14 -3.68 -21.92
CA GLY A 104 25.37 -3.78 -20.69
C GLY A 104 24.83 -2.44 -20.19
N GLY A 105 24.06 -2.50 -19.10
CA GLY A 105 23.50 -1.32 -18.42
C GLY A 105 22.67 -1.71 -17.20
N ARG A 106 21.96 -0.73 -16.63
CA ARG A 106 21.17 -0.92 -15.40
C ARG A 106 19.67 -0.91 -15.67
N PHE A 107 18.93 -1.73 -14.94
CA PHE A 107 17.48 -1.79 -14.99
C PHE A 107 16.89 -1.48 -13.61
N CYS A 108 15.82 -0.69 -13.59
CA CYS A 108 15.03 -0.46 -12.39
C CYS A 108 13.54 -0.45 -12.74
N SER A 109 12.72 -1.09 -11.91
CA SER A 109 11.27 -1.01 -11.98
C SER A 109 10.71 -0.62 -10.62
N PHE A 110 9.75 0.30 -10.63
CA PHE A 110 8.91 0.62 -9.48
C PHE A 110 7.61 -0.18 -9.57
N SER A 111 7.18 -0.78 -8.45
CA SER A 111 5.93 -1.55 -8.38
C SER A 111 5.34 -1.49 -6.98
N PRO A 112 4.07 -1.11 -6.81
CA PRO A 112 3.44 -1.03 -5.49
C PRO A 112 3.08 -2.41 -4.90
N CYS A 113 2.81 -3.41 -5.75
CA CYS A 113 2.36 -4.73 -5.29
C CYS A 113 3.45 -5.79 -5.45
N ILE A 114 3.57 -6.68 -4.46
CA ILE A 114 4.59 -7.74 -4.45
C ILE A 114 4.40 -8.75 -5.60
N GLU A 115 3.17 -8.97 -6.05
CA GLU A 115 2.85 -9.85 -7.18
C GLU A 115 3.39 -9.28 -8.51
N GLN A 116 3.47 -7.95 -8.62
CA GLN A 116 4.09 -7.29 -9.77
C GLN A 116 5.60 -7.52 -9.75
N VAL A 117 6.23 -7.31 -8.58
CA VAL A 117 7.67 -7.56 -8.37
C VAL A 117 8.03 -9.01 -8.72
N GLN A 118 7.24 -9.99 -8.24
CA GLN A 118 7.46 -11.41 -8.52
C GLN A 118 7.51 -11.71 -10.02
N ARG A 119 6.53 -11.21 -10.79
CA ARG A 119 6.49 -11.38 -12.25
C ARG A 119 7.66 -10.70 -12.94
N THR A 120 8.02 -9.49 -12.52
CA THR A 120 9.16 -8.76 -13.07
C THR A 120 10.46 -9.51 -12.84
N CYS A 121 10.73 -9.99 -11.62
CA CYS A 121 11.93 -10.77 -11.33
C CYS A 121 12.01 -12.06 -12.16
N GLN A 122 10.88 -12.75 -12.35
CA GLN A 122 10.82 -13.94 -13.22
C GLN A 122 11.15 -13.59 -14.68
N ALA A 123 10.56 -12.53 -15.23
CA ALA A 123 10.83 -12.09 -16.60
C ALA A 123 12.28 -11.62 -16.78
N LEU A 124 12.84 -10.89 -15.81
CA LEU A 124 14.24 -10.46 -15.79
C LEU A 124 15.20 -11.65 -15.83
N ALA A 125 14.99 -12.62 -14.95
CA ALA A 125 15.82 -13.83 -14.90
C ALA A 125 15.73 -14.63 -16.21
N ALA A 126 14.52 -14.79 -16.77
CA ALA A 126 14.31 -15.50 -18.03
C ALA A 126 14.97 -14.81 -19.23
N ARG A 127 15.05 -13.48 -19.25
CA ARG A 127 15.66 -12.72 -20.34
C ARG A 127 17.19 -12.69 -20.27
N GLY A 128 17.76 -12.95 -19.09
CA GLY A 128 19.21 -13.00 -18.84
C GLY A 128 19.76 -11.84 -18.00
N PHE A 129 18.90 -11.05 -17.33
CA PHE A 129 19.38 -10.04 -16.39
C PHE A 129 20.03 -10.70 -15.17
N SER A 130 21.11 -10.08 -14.69
CA SER A 130 21.86 -10.50 -13.50
C SER A 130 21.76 -9.46 -12.38
N GLU A 131 22.28 -9.79 -11.20
CA GLU A 131 22.33 -8.87 -10.04
C GLU A 131 20.94 -8.33 -9.63
N LEU A 132 19.92 -9.20 -9.66
CA LEU A 132 18.56 -8.85 -9.24
C LEU A 132 18.54 -8.47 -7.76
N SER A 133 18.07 -7.26 -7.47
CA SER A 133 17.92 -6.72 -6.12
C SER A 133 16.58 -5.98 -6.01
N THR A 134 15.83 -6.28 -4.94
CA THR A 134 14.55 -5.64 -4.61
C THR A 134 14.73 -4.87 -3.30
N VAL A 135 14.39 -3.59 -3.31
CA VAL A 135 14.54 -2.70 -2.14
C VAL A 135 13.27 -1.88 -1.92
N GLU A 136 13.03 -1.50 -0.67
CA GLU A 136 12.01 -0.53 -0.26
C GLU A 136 12.70 0.60 0.50
N VAL A 137 12.31 1.85 0.24
CA VAL A 137 12.87 3.04 0.90
C VAL A 137 11.75 3.80 1.60
N LEU A 138 11.86 3.95 2.91
CA LEU A 138 10.88 4.62 3.78
C LEU A 138 11.48 5.91 4.34
N PRO A 139 11.18 7.09 3.77
CA PRO A 139 11.64 8.36 4.33
C PRO A 139 10.90 8.67 5.64
N GLN A 140 11.64 8.98 6.69
CA GLN A 140 11.09 9.44 7.97
C GLN A 140 11.54 10.88 8.24
N VAL A 141 10.59 11.77 8.48
CA VAL A 141 10.84 13.18 8.77
C VAL A 141 10.58 13.46 10.24
N TYR A 142 11.57 14.04 10.92
CA TYR A 142 11.46 14.40 12.33
C TYR A 142 11.17 15.89 12.48
N SER A 143 10.21 16.24 13.33
CA SER A 143 10.00 17.61 13.75
C SER A 143 11.06 17.99 14.79
N VAL A 144 11.83 19.04 14.52
CA VAL A 144 12.78 19.60 15.48
C VAL A 144 12.00 20.44 16.49
N ARG A 145 11.93 19.97 17.74
CA ARG A 145 11.24 20.67 18.83
C ARG A 145 12.02 20.53 20.13
N THR A 146 12.01 21.61 20.90
CA THR A 146 12.39 21.54 22.32
C THR A 146 11.19 21.00 23.10
N VAL A 147 11.39 19.90 23.83
CA VAL A 147 10.38 19.32 24.71
C VAL A 147 10.92 19.26 26.13
N SER A 148 10.13 19.76 27.07
CA SER A 148 10.41 19.63 28.50
C SER A 148 9.52 18.52 29.04
N LEU A 149 10.13 17.45 29.57
CA LEU A 149 9.39 16.42 30.25
C LEU A 149 9.05 16.91 31.66
N PRO A 150 7.77 16.94 32.07
CA PRO A 150 7.43 17.25 33.44
C PRO A 150 8.03 16.17 34.35
N PRO A 151 8.55 16.53 35.54
CA PRO A 151 9.01 15.53 36.49
C PRO A 151 7.83 14.63 36.87
N PRO A 152 8.05 13.32 37.03
CA PRO A 152 6.99 12.42 37.47
C PRO A 152 6.55 12.82 38.89
N ASP A 153 5.25 12.98 39.07
CA ASP A 153 4.64 13.05 40.39
C ASP A 153 4.58 11.63 40.95
N LEU A 154 5.56 11.29 41.78
CA LEU A 154 5.63 10.00 42.47
C LEU A 154 4.68 9.94 43.69
N GLY A 155 3.84 10.97 43.86
CA GLY A 155 3.04 11.21 45.06
C GLY A 155 3.90 11.74 46.21
N ALA A 156 3.27 12.43 47.15
CA ALA A 156 3.74 12.36 48.53
C ALA A 156 3.61 10.89 49.00
N ALA A 157 4.46 10.47 49.95
CA ALA A 157 4.41 9.13 50.53
C ALA A 157 2.95 8.71 50.85
N PRO A 158 2.55 7.46 50.51
CA PRO A 158 1.16 7.09 50.39
C PRO A 158 0.41 7.22 51.72
N GLY A 159 -0.69 7.98 51.69
CA GLY A 159 -1.77 7.86 52.66
C GLY A 159 -2.72 6.71 52.30
N PRO A 160 -3.44 6.12 53.27
CA PRO A 160 -4.25 4.94 53.07
C PRO A 160 -5.58 5.29 52.39
N ASP A 161 -6.04 4.37 51.54
CA ASP A 161 -7.43 4.20 51.07
C ASP A 161 -7.80 4.75 49.67
N ALA A 162 -7.89 3.83 48.71
CA ALA A 162 -8.80 3.94 47.56
C ALA A 162 -9.27 2.54 47.12
N GLY A 163 -10.58 2.28 47.25
CA GLY A 163 -11.25 1.02 46.89
C GLY A 163 -11.70 0.93 45.42
N PRO A 164 -12.23 -0.24 44.96
CA PRO A 164 -12.44 -0.52 43.54
C PRO A 164 -13.92 -0.45 43.10
N PHE A 165 -14.18 -0.12 41.82
CA PHE A 165 -15.52 -0.21 41.20
C PHE A 165 -15.57 -1.18 40.00
N ARG A 166 -16.73 -1.86 39.86
CA ARG A 166 -17.02 -3.06 39.06
C ARG A 166 -17.64 -2.79 37.68
N SER A 167 -17.66 -3.87 36.88
CA SER A 167 -18.02 -4.08 35.46
C SER A 167 -19.51 -4.33 35.12
N GLY A 168 -19.88 -4.24 33.84
CA GLY A 168 -21.13 -4.79 33.24
C GLY A 168 -20.94 -5.27 31.77
N ALA A 169 -21.68 -6.30 31.34
CA ALA A 169 -21.39 -7.26 30.25
C ALA A 169 -22.18 -7.07 28.90
N PRO A 170 -21.82 -7.78 27.79
CA PRO A 170 -22.48 -7.72 26.47
C PRO A 170 -23.18 -9.05 26.03
N MET A 171 -23.93 -9.03 24.91
CA MET A 171 -24.65 -10.19 24.33
C MET A 171 -24.25 -10.45 22.84
N LYS A 172 -24.05 -11.73 22.49
CA LYS A 172 -23.63 -12.34 21.19
C LYS A 172 -24.81 -12.52 20.20
N GLU A 173 -24.69 -12.77 18.89
CA GLU A 173 -24.13 -13.90 18.07
C GLU A 173 -24.28 -13.56 16.55
N ALA A 174 -23.79 -14.24 15.49
CA ALA A 174 -22.67 -15.13 15.12
C ALA A 174 -22.89 -15.57 13.63
N VAL A 175 -21.88 -15.60 12.72
CA VAL A 175 -21.95 -16.40 11.46
C VAL A 175 -20.56 -16.89 10.94
N SER A 176 -20.46 -18.23 10.80
CA SER A 176 -19.66 -19.12 9.90
C SER A 176 -18.15 -18.87 9.63
N THR A 177 -17.31 -19.87 9.90
CA THR A 177 -15.84 -19.74 9.95
C THR A 177 -15.03 -20.82 9.21
N PHE A 178 -13.95 -20.36 8.58
CA PHE A 178 -12.69 -21.06 8.31
C PHE A 178 -12.15 -21.70 9.60
N CYS A 179 -11.76 -22.98 9.58
CA CYS A 179 -11.34 -23.71 10.79
C CYS A 179 -9.84 -24.06 10.76
N PRO A 180 -9.01 -23.49 11.65
CA PRO A 180 -7.62 -23.90 11.79
C PRO A 180 -7.49 -25.34 12.34
N PRO A 181 -6.34 -26.02 12.14
CA PRO A 181 -6.12 -27.38 12.64
C PRO A 181 -6.27 -27.48 14.17
N ARG A 182 -6.90 -28.56 14.65
CA ARG A 182 -7.23 -28.77 16.08
C ARG A 182 -6.04 -28.66 17.07
N LYS A 183 -4.80 -28.82 16.59
CA LYS A 183 -3.56 -28.79 17.40
C LYS A 183 -2.76 -27.50 17.25
N SER A 184 -3.33 -26.44 16.68
CA SER A 184 -2.60 -25.19 16.50
C SER A 184 -2.36 -24.45 17.82
N CYS A 185 -1.13 -23.98 18.02
CA CYS A 185 -0.72 -23.09 19.11
C CYS A 185 -0.55 -21.61 18.70
N HIS A 186 -0.98 -21.22 17.49
CA HIS A 186 -0.78 -19.87 16.94
C HIS A 186 -2.07 -19.26 16.40
N ASP A 187 -2.11 -17.93 16.34
CA ASP A 187 -3.17 -17.17 15.66
C ASP A 187 -3.12 -17.46 14.15
N TRP A 188 -4.29 -17.63 13.51
CA TRP A 188 -4.39 -17.89 12.07
C TRP A 188 -5.05 -16.74 11.33
N ILE A 189 -4.46 -16.35 10.21
CA ILE A 189 -5.02 -15.34 9.31
C ILE A 189 -5.64 -16.07 8.11
N GLY A 190 -6.94 -15.88 7.91
CA GLY A 190 -7.69 -16.52 6.82
C GLY A 190 -7.50 -15.84 5.46
N PRO A 191 -8.13 -16.40 4.41
CA PRO A 191 -8.23 -15.73 3.11
C PRO A 191 -9.01 -14.41 3.22
N PRO A 192 -8.85 -13.47 2.28
CA PRO A 192 -9.63 -12.23 2.27
C PRO A 192 -11.14 -12.52 2.29
N ASP A 193 -11.88 -11.85 3.17
CA ASP A 193 -13.34 -11.94 3.21
C ASP A 193 -13.95 -11.35 1.92
N LYS A 194 -14.99 -11.99 1.38
CA LYS A 194 -15.59 -11.60 0.09
C LYS A 194 -16.28 -10.24 0.14
N HIS A 195 -16.72 -9.79 1.31
CA HIS A 195 -17.50 -8.58 1.47
C HIS A 195 -16.64 -7.42 1.95
N SER A 196 -15.87 -7.61 3.02
CA SER A 196 -15.02 -6.58 3.62
C SER A 196 -13.64 -6.46 2.97
N ASN A 197 -13.17 -7.49 2.26
CA ASN A 197 -11.79 -7.67 1.79
C ASN A 197 -10.73 -7.78 2.90
N LEU A 198 -11.13 -7.76 4.18
CA LEU A 198 -10.23 -7.95 5.31
C LEU A 198 -10.04 -9.43 5.61
N ARG A 199 -8.84 -9.80 6.06
CA ARG A 199 -8.56 -11.19 6.44
C ARG A 199 -9.09 -11.45 7.87
N PRO A 200 -9.94 -12.47 8.08
CA PRO A 200 -10.36 -12.86 9.42
C PRO A 200 -9.17 -13.43 10.19
N VAL A 201 -9.17 -13.22 11.50
CA VAL A 201 -8.13 -13.76 12.41
C VAL A 201 -8.80 -14.71 13.39
N HIS A 202 -8.30 -15.94 13.45
CA HIS A 202 -8.67 -16.93 14.43
C HIS A 202 -7.62 -16.91 15.53
N PHE A 203 -7.96 -16.29 16.65
CA PHE A 203 -7.06 -16.19 17.79
C PHE A 203 -6.91 -17.55 18.48
N HIS A 204 -5.67 -17.95 18.76
CA HIS A 204 -5.39 -19.15 19.52
C HIS A 204 -5.86 -19.00 20.98
N VAL A 205 -6.41 -20.08 21.52
CA VAL A 205 -6.82 -20.19 22.92
C VAL A 205 -5.89 -21.20 23.60
N PRO A 206 -4.96 -20.75 24.47
CA PRO A 206 -4.13 -21.64 25.27
C PRO A 206 -4.96 -22.50 26.22
N GLU A 207 -4.46 -23.69 26.57
CA GLU A 207 -5.14 -24.59 27.53
C GLU A 207 -5.20 -24.00 28.94
N ASP A 208 -4.18 -23.24 29.34
CA ASP A 208 -4.01 -22.59 30.64
C ASP A 208 -4.27 -21.06 30.60
N GLU A 209 -5.15 -20.62 29.70
CA GLU A 209 -5.42 -19.19 29.47
C GLU A 209 -5.86 -18.45 30.75
N SER A 210 -5.07 -17.44 31.14
CA SER A 210 -5.37 -16.57 32.28
C SER A 210 -6.60 -15.70 32.01
N ALA A 211 -7.27 -15.22 33.06
CA ALA A 211 -8.41 -14.32 32.90
C ALA A 211 -8.06 -13.02 32.15
N ALA A 212 -6.82 -12.53 32.31
CA ALA A 212 -6.34 -11.35 31.59
C ALA A 212 -6.06 -11.66 30.12
N GLU A 213 -5.50 -12.83 29.82
CA GLU A 213 -5.25 -13.31 28.45
C GLU A 213 -6.55 -13.51 27.68
N ARG A 214 -7.54 -14.16 28.30
CA ARG A 214 -8.90 -14.30 27.76
C ARG A 214 -9.52 -12.95 27.42
N LYS A 215 -9.46 -12.00 28.36
CA LYS A 215 -10.01 -10.65 28.17
C LYS A 215 -9.34 -9.91 27.02
N LEU A 216 -8.02 -10.04 26.89
CA LEU A 216 -7.26 -9.46 25.78
C LEU A 216 -7.64 -10.12 24.44
N ARG A 217 -7.77 -11.45 24.39
CA ARG A 217 -8.19 -12.18 23.19
C ARG A 217 -9.60 -11.78 22.76
N GLU A 218 -10.56 -11.76 23.67
CA GLU A 218 -11.95 -11.34 23.40
C GLU A 218 -12.00 -9.90 22.89
N LEU A 219 -11.25 -8.97 23.50
CA LEU A 219 -11.17 -7.58 23.03
C LEU A 219 -10.61 -7.46 21.60
N ARG A 220 -9.59 -8.26 21.27
CA ARG A 220 -9.02 -8.33 19.91
C ARG A 220 -10.03 -8.91 18.92
N GLN A 221 -10.75 -9.96 19.31
CA GLN A 221 -11.79 -10.58 18.51
C GLN A 221 -12.95 -9.62 18.23
N ASP A 222 -13.51 -8.99 19.26
CA ASP A 222 -14.60 -8.00 19.14
C ASP A 222 -14.20 -6.82 18.26
N THR A 223 -12.95 -6.37 18.37
CA THR A 223 -12.42 -5.28 17.55
C THR A 223 -12.30 -5.70 16.09
N GLN A 224 -11.85 -6.94 15.83
CA GLN A 224 -11.77 -7.47 14.48
C GLN A 224 -13.15 -7.67 13.86
N GLU A 225 -14.13 -8.20 14.60
CA GLU A 225 -15.50 -8.36 14.13
C GLU A 225 -16.16 -7.02 13.81
N TRP A 226 -16.01 -6.02 14.69
CA TRP A 226 -16.47 -4.66 14.43
C TRP A 226 -15.85 -4.07 13.15
N ASN A 227 -14.54 -4.28 12.95
CA ASN A 227 -13.82 -3.82 11.78
C ASN A 227 -14.33 -4.49 10.50
N GLN A 228 -14.52 -5.81 10.55
CA GLN A 228 -15.07 -6.62 9.45
C GLN A 228 -16.45 -6.11 9.02
N GLN A 229 -17.36 -5.91 9.98
CA GLN A 229 -18.72 -5.43 9.72
C GLN A 229 -18.72 -4.03 9.09
N PHE A 230 -17.89 -3.11 9.62
CA PHE A 230 -17.79 -1.76 9.07
C PHE A 230 -17.37 -1.79 7.60
N TRP A 231 -16.30 -2.51 7.27
CA TRP A 231 -15.78 -2.56 5.91
C TRP A 231 -16.66 -3.37 4.94
N ALA A 232 -17.31 -4.43 5.41
CA ALA A 232 -18.31 -5.13 4.59
C ALA A 232 -19.44 -4.18 4.16
N ASN A 233 -20.00 -3.42 5.10
CA ASN A 233 -21.05 -2.45 4.82
C ASN A 233 -20.56 -1.31 3.91
N GLN A 234 -19.35 -0.78 4.17
CA GLN A 234 -18.77 0.27 3.33
C GLN A 234 -18.53 -0.20 1.90
N ASN A 235 -18.01 -1.40 1.70
CA ASN A 235 -17.75 -1.93 0.37
C ASN A 235 -19.05 -2.19 -0.40
N VAL A 236 -20.13 -2.58 0.27
CA VAL A 236 -21.46 -2.67 -0.35
C VAL A 236 -21.92 -1.30 -0.82
N THR A 237 -21.89 -0.28 0.04
CA THR A 237 -22.25 1.09 -0.33
C THR A 237 -21.39 1.62 -1.46
N PHE A 238 -20.07 1.46 -1.36
CA PHE A 238 -19.10 1.90 -2.37
C PHE A 238 -19.37 1.25 -3.73
N ARG A 239 -19.56 -0.07 -3.79
CA ARG A 239 -19.87 -0.78 -5.05
C ARG A 239 -21.16 -0.27 -5.68
N LYS A 240 -22.20 -0.09 -4.87
CA LYS A 240 -23.50 0.41 -5.35
C LYS A 240 -23.38 1.84 -5.92
N GLU A 241 -22.83 2.76 -5.15
CA GLU A 241 -22.68 4.17 -5.57
C GLU A 241 -21.74 4.28 -6.79
N LYS A 242 -20.68 3.47 -6.86
CA LYS A 242 -19.79 3.41 -8.00
C LYS A 242 -20.51 2.94 -9.27
N GLU A 243 -21.32 1.89 -9.18
CA GLU A 243 -22.08 1.39 -10.33
C GLU A 243 -23.13 2.39 -10.81
N GLU A 244 -23.79 3.10 -9.89
CA GLU A 244 -24.73 4.18 -10.21
C GLU A 244 -24.02 5.35 -10.89
N PHE A 245 -22.84 5.76 -10.38
CA PHE A 245 -22.04 6.82 -10.97
C PHE A 245 -21.58 6.47 -12.40
N ILE A 246 -21.03 5.27 -12.59
CA ILE A 246 -20.60 4.78 -13.91
C ILE A 246 -21.80 4.79 -14.88
N ARG A 247 -22.95 4.26 -14.45
CA ARG A 247 -24.16 4.22 -15.28
C ARG A 247 -24.64 5.62 -15.67
N SER A 248 -24.64 6.57 -14.73
CA SER A 248 -25.04 7.96 -14.97
C SER A 248 -24.13 8.64 -15.99
N ARG A 249 -22.81 8.53 -15.82
CA ARG A 249 -21.82 9.14 -16.72
C ARG A 249 -21.84 8.52 -18.13
N LEU A 250 -21.98 7.20 -18.24
CA LEU A 250 -22.12 6.54 -19.55
C LEU A 250 -23.40 6.98 -20.27
N LYS A 251 -24.53 7.07 -19.56
CA LYS A 251 -25.79 7.56 -20.12
C LYS A 251 -25.68 9.01 -20.59
N ALA A 252 -25.03 9.88 -19.82
CA ALA A 252 -24.80 11.28 -20.20
C ALA A 252 -23.95 11.42 -21.48
N LYS A 253 -23.07 10.46 -21.74
CA LYS A 253 -22.26 10.37 -22.97
C LYS A 253 -22.98 9.68 -24.14
N GLY A 254 -24.22 9.23 -23.97
CA GLY A 254 -24.95 8.45 -24.98
C GLY A 254 -24.37 7.05 -25.23
N LEU A 255 -23.54 6.54 -24.32
CA LEU A 255 -22.89 5.23 -24.44
C LEU A 255 -23.70 4.15 -23.72
N GLY A 256 -23.76 2.96 -24.32
CA GLY A 256 -24.35 1.77 -23.71
C GLY A 256 -23.51 1.21 -22.54
N LEU A 257 -24.13 0.37 -21.71
CA LEU A 257 -23.45 -0.34 -20.60
C LEU A 257 -22.39 -1.35 -21.07
N ARG A 258 -22.43 -1.72 -22.35
CA ARG A 258 -21.45 -2.58 -23.01
C ARG A 258 -20.95 -1.89 -24.27
N THR A 259 -19.66 -2.06 -24.54
CA THR A 259 -19.06 -1.67 -25.82
C THR A 259 -19.58 -2.56 -26.94
N GLU A 260 -19.37 -2.16 -28.20
CA GLU A 260 -19.69 -2.98 -29.38
C GLU A 260 -19.00 -4.37 -29.35
N SER A 261 -17.87 -4.48 -28.63
CA SER A 261 -17.13 -5.73 -28.36
C SER A 261 -17.67 -6.57 -27.19
N GLY A 262 -18.76 -6.14 -26.54
CA GLY A 262 -19.38 -6.84 -25.40
C GLY A 262 -18.69 -6.64 -24.05
N GLN A 263 -17.63 -5.84 -23.98
CA GLN A 263 -16.94 -5.51 -22.72
C GLN A 263 -17.74 -4.47 -21.91
N LYS A 264 -17.67 -4.55 -20.58
CA LYS A 264 -18.34 -3.59 -19.68
C LYS A 264 -17.68 -2.23 -19.90
N ALA A 265 -18.45 -1.23 -20.34
CA ALA A 265 -17.89 0.11 -20.59
C ALA A 265 -17.36 0.71 -19.28
N THR A 266 -16.12 1.20 -19.29
CA THR A 266 -15.44 1.78 -18.12
C THR A 266 -15.14 3.26 -18.35
N LEU A 267 -15.31 4.07 -17.31
CA LEU A 267 -14.89 5.48 -17.35
C LEU A 267 -13.36 5.58 -17.31
N ASN A 268 -12.81 6.69 -17.80
CA ASN A 268 -11.37 6.96 -17.71
C ASN A 268 -10.97 7.33 -16.26
N ALA A 269 -9.66 7.42 -16.01
CA ALA A 269 -9.14 7.65 -14.67
C ALA A 269 -9.55 9.00 -14.05
N GLU A 270 -9.65 10.06 -14.86
CA GLU A 270 -10.05 11.40 -14.39
C GLU A 270 -11.52 11.42 -13.95
N GLU A 271 -12.41 10.81 -14.75
CA GLU A 271 -13.83 10.73 -14.42
C GLU A 271 -14.09 9.85 -13.20
N MET A 272 -13.28 8.80 -13.02
CA MET A 272 -13.33 8.01 -11.79
C MET A 272 -12.80 8.81 -10.59
N ALA A 273 -11.82 9.70 -10.78
CA ALA A 273 -11.29 10.55 -9.71
C ALA A 273 -12.35 11.48 -9.12
N ASP A 274 -13.26 12.02 -9.96
CA ASP A 274 -14.41 12.80 -9.50
C ASP A 274 -15.28 11.99 -8.51
N PHE A 275 -15.62 10.74 -8.88
CA PHE A 275 -16.38 9.85 -8.01
C PHE A 275 -15.66 9.60 -6.68
N TYR A 276 -14.36 9.29 -6.73
CA TYR A 276 -13.59 9.03 -5.52
C TYR A 276 -13.58 10.26 -4.59
N LYS A 277 -13.40 11.45 -5.14
CA LYS A 277 -13.42 12.71 -4.38
C LYS A 277 -14.79 12.96 -3.74
N GLU A 278 -15.87 12.79 -4.49
CA GLU A 278 -17.23 13.02 -4.01
C GLU A 278 -17.62 11.99 -2.94
N PHE A 279 -17.34 10.71 -3.20
CA PHE A 279 -17.61 9.63 -2.26
C PHE A 279 -16.88 9.84 -0.93
N LEU A 280 -15.59 10.19 -0.98
CA LEU A 280 -14.79 10.47 0.22
C LEU A 280 -15.30 11.70 0.97
N SER A 281 -15.65 12.78 0.25
CA SER A 281 -16.19 14.00 0.87
C SER A 281 -17.53 13.73 1.57
N LYS A 282 -18.44 13.04 0.89
CA LYS A 282 -19.75 12.64 1.43
C LYS A 282 -19.62 11.75 2.67
N ASN A 283 -18.66 10.82 2.67
CA ASN A 283 -18.45 9.86 3.75
C ASN A 283 -17.43 10.32 4.80
N PHE A 284 -16.90 11.55 4.71
CA PHE A 284 -15.81 12.04 5.54
C PHE A 284 -16.09 11.86 7.04
N GLN A 285 -17.26 12.32 7.51
CA GLN A 285 -17.64 12.20 8.91
C GLN A 285 -17.70 10.74 9.36
N LYS A 286 -18.29 9.85 8.55
CA LYS A 286 -18.39 8.41 8.86
C LYS A 286 -17.01 7.78 9.00
N HIS A 287 -16.07 8.09 8.10
CA HIS A 287 -14.68 7.60 8.18
C HIS A 287 -13.90 8.20 9.35
N MET A 288 -14.11 9.48 9.67
CA MET A 288 -13.51 10.12 10.83
C MET A 288 -13.95 9.46 12.15
N HIS A 289 -15.25 9.17 12.30
CA HIS A 289 -15.79 8.46 13.46
C HIS A 289 -15.22 7.04 13.58
N TYR A 290 -15.19 6.31 12.47
CA TYR A 290 -14.55 4.99 12.41
C TYR A 290 -13.09 5.05 12.85
N ASN A 291 -12.30 5.98 12.30
CA ASN A 291 -10.87 6.10 12.64
C ASN A 291 -10.69 6.40 14.14
N ARG A 292 -11.50 7.30 14.70
CA ARG A 292 -11.47 7.61 16.12
C ARG A 292 -11.73 6.36 16.99
N ASP A 293 -12.75 5.59 16.64
CA ASP A 293 -13.12 4.40 17.42
C ASP A 293 -12.11 3.25 17.21
N TRP A 294 -11.54 3.13 16.01
CA TRP A 294 -10.43 2.23 15.72
C TRP A 294 -9.20 2.54 16.59
N TYR A 295 -8.81 3.81 16.72
CA TYR A 295 -7.70 4.20 17.60
C TYR A 295 -8.00 3.93 19.07
N LYS A 296 -9.21 4.24 19.55
CA LYS A 296 -9.62 3.93 20.94
C LYS A 296 -9.51 2.44 21.24
N ARG A 297 -9.99 1.58 20.33
CA ARG A 297 -9.91 0.11 20.48
C ARG A 297 -8.46 -0.38 20.47
N ASN A 298 -7.64 0.09 19.54
CA ASN A 298 -6.22 -0.28 19.48
C ASN A 298 -5.44 0.17 20.71
N PHE A 299 -5.72 1.36 21.24
CA PHE A 299 -5.11 1.82 22.49
C PHE A 299 -5.51 0.92 23.67
N ALA A 300 -6.78 0.55 23.76
CA ALA A 300 -7.25 -0.39 24.78
C ALA A 300 -6.57 -1.76 24.65
N ILE A 301 -6.50 -2.32 23.43
CA ILE A 301 -5.79 -3.59 23.16
C ILE A 301 -4.34 -3.49 23.62
N THR A 302 -3.63 -2.42 23.23
CA THR A 302 -2.22 -2.20 23.58
C THR A 302 -2.01 -2.14 25.09
N PHE A 303 -2.89 -1.44 25.79
CA PHE A 303 -2.89 -1.39 27.24
C PHE A 303 -3.07 -2.78 27.88
N PHE A 304 -4.04 -3.57 27.40
CA PHE A 304 -4.25 -4.94 27.91
C PHE A 304 -3.11 -5.90 27.52
N MET A 305 -2.47 -5.72 26.35
CA MET A 305 -1.25 -6.45 25.99
C MET A 305 -0.14 -6.20 26.99
N GLY A 306 0.10 -4.93 27.36
CA GLY A 306 1.07 -4.56 28.38
C GLY A 306 0.76 -5.20 29.74
N ARG A 307 -0.52 -5.18 30.16
CA ARG A 307 -0.94 -5.84 31.42
C ARG A 307 -0.70 -7.34 31.42
N VAL A 308 -1.06 -8.04 30.35
CA VAL A 308 -0.82 -9.48 30.20
C VAL A 308 0.68 -9.79 30.20
N ALA A 309 1.48 -8.98 29.51
CA ALA A 309 2.94 -9.15 29.50
C ALA A 309 3.54 -9.00 30.91
N LEU A 310 3.10 -8.00 31.67
CA LEU A 310 3.52 -7.80 33.06
C LEU A 310 3.08 -8.95 33.96
N GLU A 311 1.84 -9.45 33.81
CA GLU A 311 1.34 -10.60 34.57
C GLU A 311 2.16 -11.87 34.28
N ARG A 312 2.51 -12.13 33.02
CA ARG A 312 3.39 -13.24 32.63
C ARG A 312 4.77 -13.12 33.24
N VAL A 313 5.37 -11.92 33.24
CA VAL A 313 6.68 -11.67 33.86
C VAL A 313 6.59 -11.89 35.37
N TRP A 314 5.56 -11.35 36.02
CA TRP A 314 5.34 -11.51 37.45
C TRP A 314 5.15 -12.98 37.84
N ASN A 315 4.37 -13.75 37.08
CA ASN A 315 4.14 -15.17 37.31
C ASN A 315 5.41 -16.01 37.11
N LYS A 316 6.33 -15.60 36.21
CA LYS A 316 7.65 -16.23 36.04
C LYS A 316 8.64 -15.90 37.16
N LEU A 317 8.55 -14.69 37.73
CA LEU A 317 9.44 -14.22 38.80
C LEU A 317 8.97 -14.65 40.19
N ARG A 318 7.75 -15.15 40.34
CA ARG A 318 7.23 -15.67 41.61
C ARG A 318 7.99 -16.95 41.98
N PRO A 319 8.75 -17.00 43.09
CA PRO A 319 9.40 -18.24 43.52
C PRO A 319 8.35 -19.32 43.75
N ARG A 320 8.62 -20.56 43.31
CA ARG A 320 7.84 -21.76 43.64
C ARG A 320 7.85 -21.97 45.15
N MET A 321 6.99 -21.26 45.88
CA MET A 321 6.93 -21.32 47.35
C MET A 321 6.11 -22.48 47.91
N TYR A 322 5.71 -23.45 47.10
CA TYR A 322 5.15 -24.71 47.59
C TYR A 322 5.65 -25.88 46.73
N ALA A 323 6.82 -26.40 47.10
CA ALA A 323 7.22 -27.76 46.85
C ALA A 323 7.71 -28.35 48.18
N ARG A 324 6.75 -28.78 48.99
CA ARG A 324 6.89 -29.79 50.04
C ARG A 324 5.68 -30.70 49.92
#